data_AF-A0A5B7F7H4-F1
#
_entry.id   AF-A0A5B7F7H4-F1
#
_cell.length_a   1.000
_cell.length_b   1.000
_cell.length_c   1.000
_cell.angle_alpha   90.00
_cell.angle_beta   90.00
_cell.angle_gamma   90.00
#
_symmetry.space_group_name_H-M   'P 1'
#
loop_
_entity.id
_entity.type
_entity.pdbx_description
1 polymer ?
#
loop_
_entity_poly.entity_id
_entity_poly.type
_entity_poly.pdbx_seq_one_letter_code
_entity_poly.pdbx_strand_id
1 'polypeptide(L)'
;MVFGVKEDKTPMRQEREKEEKDVAGKLVAVASNEADEYQGEIEEVSRIGRYEEGKSRPMRIKFKSQAPAEEVLNGSWRLGKQEDYKDIWIRRDMNAEERNKTSDLWKQAKEKMNNDQRRRGRSFTGESGI
;
A
#
# COMPACT_ATOMS: atom_id res chain seq x y z
N MET A 1 4.66 2.05 3.56
CA MET A 1 4.79 3.27 2.75
C MET A 1 3.41 3.76 2.36
N VAL A 2 3.13 5.05 2.52
CA VAL A 2 1.86 5.70 2.19
C VAL A 2 2.14 6.84 1.21
N PHE A 3 1.29 6.98 0.20
CA PHE A 3 1.41 7.96 -0.87
C PHE A 3 0.12 8.78 -1.00
N GLY A 4 0.22 9.98 -1.59
CA GLY A 4 -0.94 10.86 -1.82
C GLY A 4 -1.29 11.78 -0.64
N VAL A 5 -0.70 11.56 0.54
CA VAL A 5 -0.94 12.37 1.74
C VAL A 5 -0.33 13.76 1.57
N LYS A 6 -1.17 14.80 1.58
CA LYS A 6 -0.74 16.21 1.53
C LYS A 6 0.22 16.54 2.67
N GLU A 7 1.14 17.46 2.42
CA GLU A 7 2.12 17.92 3.39
C GLU A 7 1.89 19.40 3.67
N ASP A 8 1.44 19.70 4.88
CA ASP A 8 1.19 21.09 5.31
C ASP A 8 2.49 21.77 5.74
N LYS A 9 2.60 23.07 5.45
CA LYS A 9 3.72 23.91 5.89
C LYS A 9 3.53 24.31 7.37
N THR A 10 3.67 23.35 8.28
CA THR A 10 3.66 23.63 9.73
C THR A 10 5.07 24.04 10.17
N PRO A 11 5.31 25.31 10.58
CA PRO A 11 6.66 25.80 10.86
C PRO A 11 7.26 25.18 12.14
N MET A 12 6.43 24.79 13.10
CA MET A 12 6.89 24.17 14.34
C MET A 12 7.06 22.66 14.18
N ARG A 13 8.28 22.17 14.45
CA ARG A 13 8.63 20.76 14.25
C ARG A 13 7.77 19.80 15.06
N GLN A 14 7.52 20.11 16.33
CA GLN A 14 6.74 19.24 17.23
C GLN A 14 5.28 19.13 16.80
N GLU A 15 4.68 20.23 16.35
CA GLU A 15 3.32 20.24 15.82
C GLU A 15 3.24 19.42 14.53
N ARG A 16 4.22 19.59 13.64
CA ARG A 16 4.31 18.79 12.42
C ARG A 16 4.40 17.29 12.71
N GLU A 17 5.29 16.88 13.61
CA GLU A 17 5.42 15.46 13.98
C GLU A 17 4.12 14.89 14.58
N LYS A 18 3.40 15.70 15.37
CA LYS A 18 2.11 15.32 15.94
C LYS A 18 1.02 15.19 14.86
N GLU A 19 0.93 16.15 13.95
CA GLU A 19 0.00 16.12 12.82
C GLU A 19 0.26 14.92 11.90
N GLU A 20 1.52 14.64 11.59
CA GLU A 20 1.87 13.48 10.75
C GLU A 20 1.51 12.15 11.42
N LYS A 21 1.72 12.04 12.74
CA LYS A 21 1.28 10.86 13.52
C LYS A 21 -0.24 10.72 13.55
N ASP A 22 -0.97 11.81 13.72
CA ASP A 22 -2.44 11.80 13.73
C ASP A 22 -3.00 11.36 12.36
N VAL A 23 -2.47 11.91 11.27
CA VAL A 23 -2.84 11.52 9.91
C VAL A 23 -2.50 10.04 9.66
N ALA A 24 -1.30 9.60 10.04
CA ALA A 24 -0.92 8.19 9.93
C ALA A 24 -1.87 7.28 10.73
N GLY A 25 -2.23 7.68 11.95
CA GLY A 25 -3.17 6.96 12.80
C GLY A 25 -4.55 6.82 12.17
N LYS A 26 -5.10 7.90 11.60
CA LYS A 26 -6.39 7.89 10.89
C LYS A 26 -6.38 6.95 9.68
N LEU A 27 -5.33 7.00 8.87
CA LEU A 27 -5.20 6.14 7.69
C LEU A 27 -5.09 4.66 8.08
N VAL A 28 -4.35 4.38 9.14
CA VAL A 28 -4.20 3.04 9.70
C VAL A 28 -5.54 2.54 10.23
N ALA A 29 -6.28 3.35 10.98
CA ALA A 29 -7.60 2.98 11.51
C ALA A 29 -8.61 2.67 10.39
N VAL A 30 -8.62 3.46 9.31
CA VAL A 30 -9.48 3.18 8.15
C VAL A 30 -9.08 1.87 7.46
N ALA A 31 -7.77 1.62 7.34
CA ALA A 31 -7.26 0.41 6.71
C ALA A 31 -7.54 -0.84 7.56
N SER A 32 -7.30 -0.82 8.88
CA SER A 32 -7.55 -1.95 9.77
C SER A 32 -9.05 -2.16 10.05
N ASN A 33 -9.88 -1.11 9.90
CA ASN A 33 -11.30 -1.10 10.29
C ASN A 33 -11.50 -1.20 11.82
N GLU A 34 -10.46 -0.88 12.59
CA GLU A 34 -10.52 -0.77 14.04
C GLU A 34 -10.13 0.65 14.43
N ALA A 35 -11.07 1.32 15.09
CA ALA A 35 -10.84 2.64 15.64
C ALA A 35 -10.01 2.49 16.93
N ASP A 36 -8.89 3.20 16.99
CA ASP A 36 -8.06 3.48 18.17
C ASP A 36 -6.91 2.53 18.55
N GLU A 37 -6.90 1.24 18.19
CA GLU A 37 -5.87 0.32 18.75
C GLU A 37 -4.47 0.47 18.13
N TYR A 38 -4.38 0.84 16.85
CA TYR A 38 -3.11 0.82 16.12
C TYR A 38 -2.26 2.09 16.25
N GLN A 39 -2.77 3.17 16.84
CA GLN A 39 -1.93 4.36 17.09
C GLN A 39 -0.78 4.03 18.05
N GLY A 40 -1.02 3.14 19.01
CA GLY A 40 0.01 2.62 19.92
C GLY A 40 1.03 1.71 19.23
N GLU A 41 0.69 1.10 18.10
CA GLU A 41 1.56 0.21 17.32
C GLU A 41 2.48 0.96 16.36
N ILE A 42 2.23 2.25 16.10
CA ILE A 42 3.10 3.09 15.30
C ILE A 42 4.31 3.53 16.13
N GLU A 43 5.49 3.03 15.78
CA GLU A 43 6.75 3.41 16.41
C GLU A 43 7.23 4.77 15.89
N GLU A 44 7.23 4.94 14.56
CA GLU A 44 7.80 6.11 13.90
C GLU A 44 7.03 6.47 12.63
N VAL A 45 6.91 7.77 12.36
CA VAL A 45 6.40 8.31 11.10
C VAL A 45 7.44 9.28 10.55
N SER A 46 7.86 9.08 9.30
CA SER A 46 8.82 9.96 8.62
C SER A 46 8.50 10.13 7.14
N ARG A 47 8.79 11.30 6.56
CA ARG A 47 8.68 11.54 5.11
C ARG A 47 9.98 11.20 4.38
N ILE A 48 9.87 10.54 3.24
CA ILE A 48 11.03 10.18 2.41
C ILE A 48 11.26 11.24 1.32
N GLY A 49 12.51 11.66 1.17
CA GLY A 49 12.95 12.60 0.12
C GLY A 49 13.00 14.06 0.57
N ARG A 50 13.44 14.95 -0.34
CA ARG A 50 13.52 16.40 -0.10
C ARG A 50 12.16 17.04 -0.28
N TYR A 51 11.84 18.01 0.57
CA TYR A 51 10.61 18.79 0.44
C TYR A 51 10.63 19.60 -0.86
N GLU A 52 9.53 19.54 -1.60
CA GLU A 52 9.31 20.33 -2.80
C GLU A 52 7.88 20.87 -2.76
N GLU A 53 7.74 22.18 -2.98
CA GLU A 53 6.44 22.85 -2.91
C GLU A 53 5.48 22.28 -3.97
N GLY A 54 4.26 21.96 -3.55
CA GLY A 54 3.25 21.33 -4.42
C GLY A 54 3.42 19.82 -4.64
N LYS A 55 4.48 19.17 -4.11
CA LYS A 55 4.64 17.72 -4.16
C LYS A 55 4.35 17.07 -2.80
N SER A 56 3.60 15.98 -2.82
CA SER A 56 3.34 15.15 -1.64
C SER A 56 4.42 14.10 -1.48
N ARG A 57 5.29 14.26 -0.47
CA ARG A 57 6.33 13.26 -0.18
C ARG A 57 5.71 11.96 0.34
N PRO A 58 6.22 10.79 -0.08
CA PRO A 58 5.81 9.53 0.52
C PRO A 58 6.07 9.51 2.02
N MET A 59 5.11 8.99 2.78
CA MET A 59 5.21 8.80 4.23
C MET A 59 5.58 7.36 4.54
N ARG A 60 6.61 7.16 5.36
CA ARG A 60 7.01 5.88 5.91
C ARG A 60 6.45 5.77 7.33
N ILE A 61 5.65 4.74 7.56
CA ILE A 61 5.13 4.37 8.86
C ILE A 61 5.88 3.11 9.29
N LYS A 62 6.54 3.18 10.43
CA LYS A 62 7.21 2.05 11.07
C LYS A 62 6.33 1.56 12.22
N PHE A 63 5.97 0.30 12.17
CA PHE A 63 5.23 -0.35 13.26
C PHE A 63 6.18 -1.07 14.21
N LYS A 64 5.76 -1.24 15.46
CA LYS A 64 6.49 -2.01 16.48
C LYS A 64 6.62 -3.49 16.13
N SER A 65 5.64 -4.03 15.41
CA SER A 65 5.58 -5.43 15.02
C SER A 65 5.09 -5.60 13.57
N GLN A 66 5.32 -6.79 12.99
CA GLN A 66 4.94 -7.07 11.60
C GLN A 66 3.44 -7.30 11.42
N ALA A 67 2.76 -7.92 12.40
CA ALA A 67 1.33 -8.20 12.35
C ALA A 67 0.45 -6.98 12.02
N PRO A 68 0.54 -5.84 12.73
CA PRO A 68 -0.25 -4.64 12.41
C PRO A 68 0.08 -4.07 11.03
N ALA A 69 1.35 -4.18 10.60
CA ALA A 69 1.74 -3.73 9.26
C ALA A 69 1.06 -4.57 8.16
N GLU A 70 0.96 -5.89 8.35
CA GLU A 70 0.31 -6.78 7.38
C GLU A 70 -1.21 -6.60 7.36
N GLU A 71 -1.83 -6.38 8.51
CA GLU A 71 -3.25 -6.12 8.61
C GLU A 71 -3.66 -4.83 7.89
N VAL A 72 -2.91 -3.74 8.12
CA VAL A 72 -3.09 -2.47 7.41
C VAL A 72 -2.89 -2.65 5.91
N LEU A 73 -1.91 -3.44 5.48
CA LEU A 73 -1.68 -3.72 4.06
C LEU A 73 -2.85 -4.50 3.44
N ASN A 74 -3.34 -5.53 4.12
CA ASN A 74 -4.46 -6.36 3.66
C ASN A 74 -5.78 -5.57 3.61
N GLY A 75 -5.95 -4.61 4.52
CA GLY A 75 -7.13 -3.74 4.57
C GLY A 75 -7.02 -2.44 3.77
N SER A 76 -5.85 -2.15 3.16
CA SER A 76 -5.59 -0.90 2.45
C SER A 76 -6.57 -0.57 1.32
N TRP A 77 -7.22 -1.58 0.73
CA TRP A 77 -8.26 -1.37 -0.28
C TRP A 77 -9.47 -0.60 0.24
N ARG A 78 -9.72 -0.59 1.56
CA ARG A 78 -10.81 0.15 2.20
C ARG A 78 -10.67 1.66 2.03
N LEU A 79 -9.43 2.17 1.93
CA LEU A 79 -9.17 3.58 1.66
C LEU A 79 -9.80 4.04 0.34
N GLY A 80 -9.74 3.19 -0.70
CA GLY A 80 -10.34 3.48 -2.00
C GLY A 80 -11.88 3.52 -2.00
N LYS A 81 -12.54 3.06 -0.92
CA LYS A 81 -14.00 3.17 -0.77
C LYS A 81 -14.45 4.50 -0.18
N GLN A 82 -13.56 5.26 0.46
CA GLN A 82 -13.88 6.54 1.09
C GLN A 82 -13.45 7.68 0.16
N GLU A 83 -14.33 8.65 -0.09
CA GLU A 83 -14.03 9.76 -1.02
C GLU A 83 -12.81 10.59 -0.58
N ASP A 84 -12.68 10.82 0.73
CA ASP A 84 -11.57 11.60 1.31
C ASP A 84 -10.19 10.94 1.14
N TYR A 85 -10.15 9.61 0.93
CA TYR A 85 -8.91 8.83 0.86
C TYR A 85 -8.67 8.18 -0.50
N LYS A 86 -9.45 8.55 -1.52
CA LYS A 86 -9.42 7.92 -2.85
C LYS A 86 -8.06 8.03 -3.55
N ASP A 87 -7.35 9.14 -3.32
CA ASP A 87 -6.03 9.39 -3.90
C ASP A 87 -4.87 8.87 -3.02
N ILE A 88 -5.19 8.18 -1.92
CA ILE A 88 -4.19 7.65 -0.99
C ILE A 88 -4.05 6.14 -1.18
N TRP A 89 -2.80 5.68 -1.27
CA TRP A 89 -2.51 4.25 -1.33
C TRP A 89 -1.37 3.85 -0.42
N ILE A 90 -1.48 2.64 0.14
CA ILE A 90 -0.49 2.03 1.03
C ILE A 90 0.20 0.88 0.29
N ARG A 91 1.52 0.82 0.39
CA ARG A 91 2.33 -0.30 -0.12
C ARG A 91 3.41 -0.70 0.88
N ARG A 92 3.82 -1.96 0.82
CA ARG A 92 4.97 -2.47 1.57
C ARG A 92 6.23 -1.74 1.12
N ASP A 93 7.07 -1.38 2.09
CA ASP A 93 8.41 -0.84 1.80
C ASP A 93 9.29 -2.03 1.43
N MET A 94 9.59 -2.19 0.14
CA MET A 94 10.38 -3.32 -0.38
C MET A 94 11.73 -2.82 -0.85
N ASN A 95 12.78 -3.59 -0.59
CA ASN A 95 14.10 -3.31 -1.17
C ASN A 95 14.10 -3.63 -2.69
N ALA A 96 15.18 -3.25 -3.40
CA ALA A 96 15.26 -3.45 -4.85
C ALA A 96 15.24 -4.93 -5.27
N GLU A 97 15.83 -5.82 -4.48
CA GLU A 97 15.85 -7.26 -4.76
C GLU A 97 14.47 -7.90 -4.58
N GLU A 98 13.80 -7.58 -3.49
CA GLU A 98 12.42 -8.00 -3.20
C GLU A 98 11.48 -7.54 -4.31
N ARG A 99 11.62 -6.27 -4.73
CA ARG A 99 10.81 -5.71 -5.83
C ARG A 99 10.99 -6.46 -7.15
N ASN A 100 12.23 -6.84 -7.49
CA ASN A 100 12.52 -7.62 -8.68
C ASN A 100 11.92 -9.03 -8.59
N LYS A 101 12.11 -9.71 -7.45
CA LYS A 101 11.52 -11.04 -7.20
C LYS A 101 10.00 -11.01 -7.30
N THR A 102 9.34 -10.02 -6.71
CA THR A 102 7.88 -9.88 -6.81
C THR A 102 7.43 -9.62 -8.25
N SER A 103 8.15 -8.79 -9.01
CA SER A 103 7.87 -8.55 -10.43
C SER A 103 8.00 -9.82 -11.26
N ASP A 104 9.05 -10.60 -11.04
CA ASP A 104 9.29 -11.83 -11.80
C ASP A 104 8.25 -12.92 -11.47
N LEU A 105 7.86 -13.05 -10.21
CA LEU A 105 6.74 -13.92 -9.81
C LEU A 105 5.42 -13.50 -10.47
N TRP A 106 5.14 -12.19 -10.54
CA TRP A 106 3.96 -11.66 -11.22
C TRP A 106 3.96 -11.96 -12.73
N LYS A 107 5.12 -11.81 -13.39
CA LYS A 107 5.27 -12.15 -14.82
C LYS A 107 5.04 -13.64 -15.05
N GLN A 108 5.66 -14.51 -14.24
CA GLN A 108 5.48 -15.95 -14.33
C GLN A 108 4.02 -16.37 -14.09
N ALA A 109 3.34 -15.78 -13.10
CA ALA A 109 1.94 -16.06 -12.82
C ALA A 109 1.03 -15.64 -14.00
N LYS A 110 1.25 -14.45 -14.55
CA LYS A 110 0.50 -13.95 -15.73
C LYS A 110 0.72 -14.81 -16.96
N GLU A 111 1.96 -15.26 -17.19
CA GLU A 111 2.29 -16.15 -18.30
C GLU A 111 1.60 -17.52 -18.14
N LYS A 112 1.63 -18.10 -16.94
CA LYS A 112 0.91 -19.35 -16.64
C LYS A 112 -0.60 -19.20 -16.86
N MET A 113 -1.20 -18.10 -16.42
CA MET A 113 -2.63 -17.83 -16.64
C MET A 113 -2.98 -17.73 -18.13
N ASN A 114 -2.17 -17.00 -18.90
CA ASN A 114 -2.36 -16.89 -20.35
C ASN A 114 -2.19 -18.24 -21.06
N ASN A 115 -1.21 -19.04 -20.65
CA ASN A 115 -0.96 -20.36 -21.23
C ASN A 115 -2.08 -21.35 -20.89
N ASP A 116 -2.61 -21.30 -19.67
CA ASP A 116 -3.76 -22.09 -19.24
C ASP A 116 -5.04 -21.70 -20.00
N GLN A 117 -5.29 -20.39 -20.19
CA GLN A 117 -6.40 -19.91 -21.02
C GLN A 117 -6.29 -20.37 -22.48
N ARG A 118 -5.07 -20.38 -23.05
CA ARG A 118 -4.81 -20.95 -24.39
C ARG A 118 -5.04 -22.46 -24.45
N ARG A 119 -4.70 -23.20 -23.39
CA ARG A 119 -4.94 -24.65 -23.30
C ARG A 119 -6.43 -24.97 -23.21
N ARG A 120 -7.19 -24.27 -22.36
CA ARG A 120 -8.65 -24.43 -22.22
C ARG A 120 -9.41 -24.04 -23.49
N GLY A 121 -8.95 -23.03 -24.23
CA GLY A 121 -9.53 -22.68 -25.53
C GLY A 121 -9.26 -23.73 -26.63
N ARG A 122 -8.19 -24.52 -26.49
CA ARG A 122 -7.80 -25.56 -27.47
C ARG A 122 -8.52 -26.90 -27.23
N SER A 123 -9.02 -27.16 -26.01
CA SER A 123 -9.80 -28.35 -25.69
C SER A 123 -11.25 -28.32 -26.15
N PHE A 124 -11.80 -27.16 -26.54
CA PHE A 124 -13.19 -27.03 -27.02
C PHE A 124 -13.35 -27.25 -28.54
N THR A 125 -12.25 -27.34 -29.29
CA THR A 125 -12.24 -27.51 -30.76
C THR A 125 -11.73 -28.90 -31.18
N GLY A 126 -11.71 -29.86 -30.26
CA GLY A 126 -11.05 -31.16 -30.42
C GLY A 126 -11.94 -32.38 -30.64
N GLU A 127 -13.26 -32.23 -30.80
CA GLU A 127 -14.16 -33.32 -31.18
C GLU A 127 -15.13 -32.86 -32.28
N SER A 128 -14.69 -32.94 -33.52
CA SER A 128 -15.53 -33.00 -34.73
C SER A 128 -14.68 -33.63 -35.82
N GLY A 129 -14.52 -34.95 -35.76
CA GLY A 129 -13.73 -35.71 -36.71
C GLY A 129 -13.81 -37.21 -36.48
N ILE A 130 -14.98 -37.80 -36.75
CA ILE A 130 -15.28 -38.82 -37.78
C ILE A 130 -16.72 -39.30 -37.54
#